data_AF-A0ABD3QRT9-F1
#
_entry.id   AF-A0ABD3QRT9-F1
#
_cell.length_a   1.000
_cell.length_b   1.000
_cell.length_c   1.000
_cell.angle_alpha   90.00
_cell.angle_beta   90.00
_cell.angle_gamma   90.00
#
_symmetry.space_group_name_H-M   'P 1'
#
loop_
_entity.id
_entity.type
_entity.pdbx_description
1 polymer ?
#
loop_
_entity_poly.entity_id
_entity_poly.type
_entity_poly.pdbx_seq_one_letter_code
_entity_poly.pdbx_strand_id
1 'polypeptide(L)'
;MVLESSDLQRRRTTSSREKSSRGNTVIRRRKRKPDPNRTACLATVAFVGFFVPLAFVANRLLGRSDDVNPDAGHENRLLQGWKPKSKVSNSEKGTAADSRYAERERRYKSLYRRKFDSSELGYDVYNCPTTPPRDYPKAWSVPLLLTNWNPNDVTTLPPDHREVFHSLCIFDYQTQYDVALTYRNAEKPFVIRNDPKVMSVVQKWDDESGDYLHQILGDVEQFRTERSPVNSFMWYRLRGKKAEKTGYTKPLNDETSMTYGEWLEHALEKDGIVLGNDELIAKARTLKDRRLSLSTKSAPEEDDHSIENGGEESEEEKEKKWYYFRLNASLKGAKKGSPESFIYDELTFFDPRKRRDSEFYIVDPNEERGINCRFGMRGVIAANHFDMSRNMIAILGGERRYILAHPSQCKNMALYPRGHPSLRHSSIDWTNPAEWDNDPNFRQAQVNEVIMHAGDVL
;
A
#
# COMPACT_ATOMS: atom_id res chain seq x y z
N MET A 1 -29.87 35.46 23.77
CA MET A 1 -30.91 34.44 24.01
C MET A 1 -30.20 33.16 24.35
N VAL A 2 -30.26 32.80 25.63
CA VAL A 2 -29.67 31.61 26.24
C VAL A 2 -30.76 30.54 26.24
N LEU A 3 -30.46 29.34 25.77
CA LEU A 3 -31.22 28.14 26.14
C LEU A 3 -30.21 27.02 26.44
N GLU A 4 -30.02 26.80 27.74
CA GLU A 4 -29.54 25.57 28.34
C GLU A 4 -30.59 24.46 28.17
N SER A 5 -30.15 23.21 28.03
CA SER A 5 -30.89 22.07 28.58
C SER A 5 -29.93 20.92 28.85
N SER A 6 -29.49 20.86 30.10
CA SER A 6 -29.15 19.64 30.82
C SER A 6 -30.42 18.85 31.13
N ASP A 7 -30.41 17.53 30.95
CA ASP A 7 -30.90 16.56 31.94
C ASP A 7 -30.97 15.15 31.32
N LEU A 8 -30.25 14.21 31.93
CA LEU A 8 -30.75 12.88 32.29
C LEU A 8 -29.66 12.09 33.02
N GLN A 9 -29.64 12.22 34.34
CA GLN A 9 -29.07 11.21 35.23
C GLN A 9 -30.08 10.84 36.33
N ARG A 10 -30.05 9.55 36.66
CA ARG A 10 -30.55 8.86 37.87
C ARG A 10 -32.03 8.47 37.93
N ARG A 11 -32.23 7.15 38.07
CA ARG A 11 -32.72 6.39 39.25
C ARG A 11 -32.83 4.91 38.78
N ARG A 12 -32.66 3.83 39.54
CA ARG A 12 -32.53 3.61 41.00
C ARG A 12 -32.08 2.15 41.26
N THR A 13 -31.39 1.99 42.39
CA THR A 13 -31.46 0.93 43.41
C THR A 13 -30.91 -0.49 43.23
N THR A 14 -30.06 -0.78 44.23
CA THR A 14 -29.57 -2.02 44.83
C THR A 14 -30.63 -2.82 45.59
N SER A 15 -30.57 -4.15 45.51
CA SER A 15 -31.12 -5.19 46.42
C SER A 15 -31.17 -6.50 45.61
N SER A 16 -30.91 -7.72 46.06
CA SER A 16 -30.38 -8.28 47.28
C SER A 16 -29.90 -9.70 46.95
N ARG A 17 -28.93 -10.14 47.73
CA ARG A 17 -28.40 -11.51 47.93
C ARG A 17 -29.48 -12.60 47.94
N GLU A 18 -29.37 -13.61 47.07
CA GLU A 18 -29.96 -14.94 47.29
C GLU A 18 -29.02 -16.06 46.81
N LYS A 19 -28.80 -17.03 47.71
CA LYS A 19 -28.03 -18.27 47.51
C LYS A 19 -28.98 -19.37 47.04
N SER A 20 -28.62 -20.10 45.99
CA SER A 20 -29.09 -21.46 45.64
C SER A 20 -28.55 -21.74 44.23
N SER A 21 -28.16 -22.93 43.78
CA SER A 21 -27.84 -24.23 44.35
C SER A 21 -27.11 -25.00 43.23
N ARG A 22 -26.50 -26.13 43.59
CA ARG A 22 -25.74 -27.03 42.74
C ARG A 22 -26.48 -27.44 41.45
N GLY A 23 -25.79 -27.34 40.32
CA GLY A 23 -26.20 -27.93 39.04
C GLY A 23 -24.99 -28.52 38.31
N ASN A 24 -24.70 -29.80 38.58
CA ASN A 24 -23.75 -30.61 37.82
C ASN A 24 -24.16 -30.65 36.34
N THR A 25 -23.31 -30.16 35.44
CA THR A 25 -23.41 -30.48 34.01
C THR A 25 -22.16 -31.19 33.53
N VAL A 26 -22.41 -32.45 33.17
CA VAL A 26 -21.47 -33.47 32.72
C VAL A 26 -20.81 -33.05 31.40
N ILE A 27 -19.47 -33.04 31.40
CA ILE A 27 -18.64 -32.91 30.21
C ILE A 27 -18.79 -34.18 29.37
N ARG A 28 -19.62 -34.14 28.31
CA ARG A 28 -19.63 -35.16 27.25
C ARG A 28 -18.40 -34.97 26.35
N ARG A 29 -17.30 -35.66 26.69
CA ARG A 29 -16.19 -35.94 25.76
C ARG A 29 -16.70 -36.78 24.59
N ARG A 30 -16.81 -36.19 23.40
CA ARG A 30 -16.95 -36.96 22.15
C ARG A 30 -15.63 -37.69 21.87
N LYS A 31 -15.62 -39.01 22.10
CA LYS A 31 -14.60 -39.93 21.60
C LYS A 31 -14.62 -39.92 20.07
N ARG A 32 -13.53 -39.48 19.43
CA ARG A 32 -13.26 -39.80 18.03
C ARG A 32 -12.88 -41.29 17.96
N LYS A 33 -13.58 -42.04 17.10
CA LYS A 33 -13.20 -43.41 16.75
C LYS A 33 -11.94 -43.36 15.86
N PRO A 34 -10.96 -44.26 16.04
CA PRO A 34 -9.85 -44.41 15.11
C PRO A 34 -10.33 -45.12 13.84
N ASP A 35 -9.87 -44.62 12.71
CA ASP A 35 -10.15 -45.11 11.37
C ASP A 35 -9.38 -46.42 11.11
N PRO A 36 -10.03 -47.56 10.82
CA PRO A 36 -9.37 -48.85 10.71
C PRO A 36 -9.09 -49.15 9.24
N ASN A 37 -8.10 -48.50 8.61
CA ASN A 37 -7.72 -48.89 7.24
C ASN A 37 -6.31 -48.48 6.79
N ARG A 38 -5.30 -48.58 7.66
CA ARG A 38 -3.88 -48.52 7.20
C ARG A 38 -2.94 -49.32 8.10
N THR A 39 -2.99 -50.66 8.02
CA THR A 39 -1.80 -51.48 8.29
C THR A 39 -1.92 -52.86 7.63
N ALA A 40 -1.19 -53.08 6.53
CA ALA A 40 -0.64 -54.39 6.16
C ALA A 40 0.41 -54.22 5.05
N CYS A 41 1.68 -54.24 5.44
CA CYS A 41 2.69 -55.17 4.90
C CYS A 41 4.06 -54.77 5.46
N LEU A 42 4.47 -55.51 6.49
CA LEU A 42 5.83 -55.54 7.03
C LEU A 42 6.46 -56.87 6.64
N ALA A 43 7.75 -56.79 6.32
CA ALA A 43 8.77 -57.85 6.30
C ALA A 43 8.67 -58.88 5.15
N THR A 44 9.76 -59.32 4.51
CA THR A 44 11.00 -59.77 5.15
C THR A 44 12.16 -59.95 4.14
N VAL A 45 13.40 -59.93 4.68
CA VAL A 45 14.68 -60.55 4.21
C VAL A 45 15.69 -59.71 3.39
N ALA A 46 16.61 -59.10 4.14
CA ALA A 46 18.06 -59.32 4.22
C ALA A 46 18.94 -59.70 2.99
N PHE A 47 20.16 -59.14 3.03
CA PHE A 47 21.45 -59.53 2.40
C PHE A 47 21.66 -59.34 0.90
N VAL A 48 22.34 -58.24 0.53
CA VAL A 48 23.56 -58.12 -0.32
C VAL A 48 24.11 -56.72 0.00
N GLY A 49 25.33 -56.45 0.48
CA GLY A 49 26.63 -56.91 -0.01
C GLY A 49 27.32 -55.74 -0.73
N PHE A 50 28.28 -55.10 -0.04
CA PHE A 50 29.42 -54.30 -0.52
C PHE A 50 29.40 -53.69 -1.93
N PHE A 51 29.58 -52.36 -2.01
CA PHE A 51 30.58 -51.62 -2.83
C PHE A 51 30.11 -50.17 -3.08
N VAL A 52 30.68 -49.20 -2.35
CA VAL A 52 30.74 -47.80 -2.79
C VAL A 52 32.18 -47.30 -2.61
N PRO A 53 32.82 -46.68 -3.61
CA PRO A 53 34.26 -46.41 -3.58
C PRO A 53 34.61 -45.19 -2.74
N LEU A 54 35.70 -45.33 -1.98
CA LEU A 54 36.51 -44.24 -1.44
C LEU A 54 36.99 -43.32 -2.58
N ALA A 55 36.49 -42.09 -2.63
CA ALA A 55 37.09 -41.03 -3.45
C ALA A 55 36.95 -39.61 -2.87
N PHE A 56 36.73 -39.45 -1.55
CA PHE A 56 36.53 -38.11 -0.98
C PHE A 56 37.27 -37.78 0.33
N VAL A 57 38.27 -38.59 0.73
CA VAL A 57 39.01 -38.38 2.00
C VAL A 57 40.53 -38.16 1.80
N ALA A 58 41.02 -38.02 0.56
CA ALA A 58 42.46 -37.89 0.29
C ALA A 58 42.95 -36.49 -0.14
N ASN A 59 42.22 -35.40 0.17
CA ASN A 59 42.64 -34.03 -0.18
C ASN A 59 42.77 -33.07 1.02
N ARG A 60 42.86 -33.59 2.25
CA ARG A 60 42.91 -32.75 3.47
C ARG A 60 44.17 -32.93 4.34
N LEU A 61 45.23 -33.55 3.82
CA LEU A 61 46.45 -33.86 4.60
C LEU A 61 47.76 -33.66 3.84
N LEU A 62 47.85 -32.71 2.92
CA LEU A 62 49.13 -32.24 2.41
C LEU A 62 49.18 -30.72 2.47
N GLY A 63 49.92 -30.24 3.46
CA GLY A 63 50.23 -28.83 3.64
C GLY A 63 51.06 -28.30 2.48
N ARG A 64 50.71 -27.09 2.05
CA ARG A 64 51.60 -26.22 1.31
C ARG A 64 51.42 -24.83 1.88
N SER A 65 52.44 -24.42 2.60
CA SER A 65 52.71 -23.07 3.08
C SER A 65 53.03 -22.17 1.89
N ASP A 66 52.24 -21.13 1.69
CA ASP A 66 52.67 -19.93 0.97
C ASP A 66 52.29 -18.74 1.85
N ASP A 67 53.32 -18.12 2.44
CA ASP A 67 53.25 -16.87 3.19
C ASP A 67 52.78 -15.74 2.27
N VAL A 68 51.60 -15.18 2.53
CA VAL A 68 51.22 -13.86 2.02
C VAL A 68 50.59 -13.03 3.13
N ASN A 69 51.32 -11.97 3.44
CA ASN A 69 51.10 -10.87 4.37
C ASN A 69 49.69 -10.23 4.25
N PRO A 70 48.87 -10.11 5.31
CA PRO A 70 47.64 -9.33 5.28
C PRO A 70 47.85 -7.99 5.98
N ASP A 71 48.48 -7.05 5.29
CA ASP A 71 48.48 -5.64 5.69
C ASP A 71 48.43 -4.77 4.43
N ALA A 72 47.22 -4.52 3.96
CA ALA A 72 46.93 -3.47 2.99
C ALA A 72 45.47 -3.03 3.13
N GLY A 73 45.30 -1.77 3.54
CA GLY A 73 44.03 -1.14 3.80
C GLY A 73 43.06 -1.20 2.62
N HIS A 74 41.81 -1.49 2.95
CA HIS A 74 40.67 -1.17 2.10
C HIS A 74 40.47 0.35 2.12
N GLU A 75 41.25 1.06 1.30
CA GLU A 75 40.97 2.45 1.00
C GLU A 75 39.64 2.55 0.24
N ASN A 76 38.77 3.38 0.81
CA ASN A 76 37.59 3.92 0.19
C ASN A 76 37.95 4.51 -1.17
N ARG A 77 37.57 3.82 -2.25
CA ARG A 77 37.55 4.38 -3.60
C ARG A 77 36.39 5.37 -3.70
N LEU A 78 36.56 6.52 -3.04
CA LEU A 78 35.73 7.70 -3.18
C LEU A 78 35.67 8.07 -4.67
N LEU A 79 34.46 8.09 -5.22
CA LEU A 79 34.10 8.56 -6.55
C LEU A 79 34.28 10.09 -6.66
N GLN A 80 35.46 10.62 -6.37
CA GLN A 80 35.81 12.00 -6.70
C GLN A 80 36.30 12.04 -8.15
N GLY A 81 35.39 12.33 -9.08
CA GLY A 81 35.76 12.59 -10.48
C GLY A 81 34.73 12.24 -11.53
N TRP A 82 33.55 11.73 -11.17
CA TRP A 82 32.52 11.44 -12.18
C TRP A 82 31.84 12.73 -12.64
N LYS A 83 32.16 13.16 -13.87
CA LYS A 83 31.34 14.10 -14.64
C LYS A 83 30.40 13.28 -15.53
N PRO A 84 29.07 13.49 -15.49
CA PRO A 84 28.15 12.78 -16.35
C PRO A 84 28.48 13.12 -17.81
N LYS A 85 28.87 12.11 -18.60
CA LYS A 85 28.93 12.23 -20.06
C LYS A 85 27.52 12.08 -20.63
N SER A 86 26.70 13.11 -20.49
CA SER A 86 25.44 13.19 -21.23
C SER A 86 25.72 13.67 -22.66
N LYS A 87 26.17 12.76 -23.53
CA LYS A 87 25.93 12.95 -24.97
C LYS A 87 24.47 12.62 -25.24
N VAL A 88 23.58 13.57 -24.93
CA VAL A 88 22.22 13.56 -25.47
C VAL A 88 22.37 13.92 -26.94
N SER A 89 22.22 12.93 -27.82
CA SER A 89 22.06 13.19 -29.24
C SER A 89 20.74 13.94 -29.45
N ASN A 90 20.80 15.13 -30.03
CA ASN A 90 19.65 15.95 -30.44
C ASN A 90 18.79 15.25 -31.51
N SER A 91 18.05 14.21 -31.16
CA SER A 91 16.86 13.81 -31.93
C SER A 91 15.66 14.50 -31.30
N GLU A 92 15.43 15.76 -31.68
CA GLU A 92 14.39 16.67 -31.17
C GLU A 92 12.96 16.29 -31.62
N LYS A 93 12.54 15.06 -31.38
CA LYS A 93 11.12 14.70 -31.32
C LYS A 93 10.89 13.90 -30.05
N GLY A 94 10.73 14.62 -28.94
CA GLY A 94 10.18 14.03 -27.73
C GLY A 94 8.87 13.34 -28.06
N THR A 95 8.69 12.13 -27.56
CA THR A 95 7.46 11.38 -27.73
C THR A 95 6.31 12.07 -26.97
N ALA A 96 5.05 11.76 -27.29
CA ALA A 96 3.91 12.25 -26.51
C ALA A 96 4.03 11.89 -25.01
N ALA A 97 4.69 10.76 -24.70
CA ALA A 97 4.96 10.35 -23.32
C ALA A 97 5.96 11.27 -22.61
N ASP A 98 7.01 11.71 -23.31
CA ASP A 98 7.99 12.66 -22.76
C ASP A 98 7.32 14.01 -22.45
N SER A 99 6.42 14.45 -23.33
CA SER A 99 5.62 15.67 -23.11
C SER A 99 4.73 15.55 -21.87
N ARG A 100 3.99 14.44 -21.73
CA ARG A 100 3.14 14.18 -20.55
C ARG A 100 3.96 14.14 -19.27
N TYR A 101 5.11 13.47 -19.28
CA TYR A 101 6.01 13.46 -18.12
C TYR A 101 6.48 14.87 -17.74
N ALA A 102 6.93 15.66 -18.71
CA ALA A 102 7.36 17.03 -18.47
C ALA A 102 6.22 17.94 -17.97
N GLU A 103 4.99 17.70 -18.42
CA GLU A 103 3.80 18.38 -17.91
C GLU A 103 3.48 18.02 -16.47
N ARG A 104 3.50 16.72 -16.11
CA ARG A 104 3.34 16.27 -14.72
C ARG A 104 4.39 16.89 -13.80
N GLU A 105 5.65 16.91 -14.20
CA GLU A 105 6.74 17.54 -13.44
C GLU A 105 6.52 19.05 -13.25
N ARG A 106 6.07 19.75 -14.30
CA ARG A 106 5.73 21.19 -14.20
C ARG A 106 4.57 21.41 -13.24
N ARG A 107 3.52 20.60 -13.34
CA ARG A 107 2.35 20.66 -12.45
C ARG A 107 2.77 20.40 -11.00
N TYR A 108 3.49 19.32 -10.73
CA TYR A 108 3.99 18.97 -9.40
C TYR A 108 4.77 20.12 -8.76
N LYS A 109 5.72 20.71 -9.50
CA LYS A 109 6.53 21.85 -9.03
C LYS A 109 5.71 23.13 -8.83
N SER A 110 4.61 23.29 -9.56
CA SER A 110 3.70 24.42 -9.37
C SER A 110 2.83 24.28 -8.11
N LEU A 111 2.43 23.04 -7.78
CA LEU A 111 1.51 22.74 -6.68
C LEU A 111 2.21 22.56 -5.34
N TYR A 112 3.45 22.09 -5.34
CA TYR A 112 4.14 21.69 -4.10
C TYR A 112 5.47 22.41 -3.95
N ARG A 113 5.66 23.03 -2.78
CA ARG A 113 6.92 23.67 -2.39
C ARG A 113 7.41 23.05 -1.10
N ARG A 114 8.72 22.85 -0.98
CA ARG A 114 9.31 22.41 0.29
C ARG A 114 9.18 23.54 1.29
N LYS A 115 8.71 23.21 2.50
CA LYS A 115 8.65 24.17 3.60
C LYS A 115 10.02 24.52 4.16
N PHE A 116 10.97 23.58 4.09
CA PHE A 116 12.32 23.71 4.61
C PHE A 116 13.35 23.51 3.50
N ASP A 117 14.40 24.31 3.50
CA ASP A 117 15.50 24.18 2.55
C ASP A 117 16.60 23.22 3.02
N SER A 118 17.64 23.03 2.20
CA SER A 118 18.74 22.12 2.51
C SER A 118 19.56 22.54 3.73
N SER A 119 19.61 23.83 4.06
CA SER A 119 20.33 24.35 5.22
C SER A 119 19.59 24.00 6.52
N GLU A 120 18.26 24.09 6.51
CA GLU A 120 17.41 23.73 7.65
C GLU A 120 17.32 22.21 7.87
N LEU A 121 17.31 21.44 6.77
CA LEU A 121 17.32 19.97 6.82
C LEU A 121 18.71 19.41 7.16
N GLY A 122 19.78 20.14 6.85
CA GLY A 122 21.17 19.66 6.96
C GLY A 122 21.61 18.76 5.80
N TYR A 123 20.78 18.60 4.77
CA TYR A 123 21.08 17.89 3.53
C TYR A 123 20.17 18.34 2.39
N ASP A 124 20.61 18.19 1.15
CA ASP A 124 19.76 18.39 -0.02
C ASP A 124 19.04 17.09 -0.39
N VAL A 125 17.70 17.11 -0.39
CA VAL A 125 16.87 15.94 -0.71
C VAL A 125 17.10 15.41 -2.13
N TYR A 126 17.61 16.23 -3.07
CA TYR A 126 17.93 15.80 -4.44
C TYR A 126 19.40 15.43 -4.64
N ASN A 127 20.25 15.74 -3.66
CA ASN A 127 21.67 15.44 -3.67
C ASN A 127 22.11 14.94 -2.29
N CYS A 128 21.51 13.82 -1.90
CA CYS A 128 21.68 13.30 -0.56
C CYS A 128 23.08 12.75 -0.29
N PRO A 129 23.55 12.79 0.97
CA PRO A 129 24.81 12.19 1.37
C PRO A 129 24.84 10.69 1.06
N THR A 130 26.03 10.15 0.78
CA THR A 130 26.23 8.73 0.44
C THR A 130 25.74 7.77 1.53
N THR A 131 25.72 8.22 2.78
CA THR A 131 25.19 7.49 3.94
C THR A 131 24.09 8.32 4.61
N PRO A 132 22.97 7.70 5.06
CA PRO A 132 21.91 8.43 5.75
C PRO A 132 22.45 9.21 6.96
N PRO A 133 22.14 10.51 7.09
CA PRO A 133 22.43 11.26 8.30
C PRO A 133 21.82 10.60 9.55
N ARG A 134 22.41 10.85 10.71
CA ARG A 134 21.95 10.25 11.98
C ARG A 134 20.49 10.60 12.30
N ASP A 135 20.06 11.81 11.97
CA ASP A 135 18.70 12.32 12.17
C ASP A 135 17.80 12.16 10.93
N TYR A 136 18.19 11.30 9.98
CA TYR A 136 17.40 11.02 8.78
C TYR A 136 16.28 9.98 9.01
N PRO A 137 15.08 10.20 8.44
CA PRO A 137 14.64 11.46 7.84
C PRO A 137 14.29 12.49 8.92
N LYS A 138 14.41 13.79 8.60
CA LYS A 138 13.93 14.85 9.50
C LYS A 138 12.44 14.66 9.76
N ALA A 139 12.02 14.78 11.01
CA ALA A 139 10.63 14.60 11.41
C ALA A 139 10.15 15.76 12.30
N TRP A 140 8.83 16.01 12.27
CA TRP A 140 8.16 17.10 12.96
C TRP A 140 6.95 16.57 13.73
N SER A 141 6.44 17.36 14.68
CA SER A 141 5.27 16.93 15.45
C SER A 141 4.06 16.71 14.53
N VAL A 142 3.31 15.63 14.77
CA VAL A 142 2.10 15.32 14.01
C VAL A 142 1.12 16.50 13.98
N PRO A 143 0.84 17.19 15.11
CA PRO A 143 0.00 18.39 15.09
C PRO A 143 0.44 19.46 14.10
N LEU A 144 1.73 19.79 14.06
CA LEU A 144 2.27 20.82 13.18
C LEU A 144 2.05 20.46 11.71
N LEU A 145 2.31 19.20 11.34
CA LEU A 145 2.15 18.72 9.98
C LEU A 145 0.67 18.67 9.55
N LEU A 146 -0.21 18.16 10.43
CA LEU A 146 -1.64 18.03 10.13
C LEU A 146 -2.40 19.37 10.14
N THR A 147 -1.98 20.35 10.95
CA THR A 147 -2.49 21.72 10.86
C THR A 147 -2.07 22.39 9.55
N ASN A 148 -0.82 22.16 9.10
CA ASN A 148 -0.34 22.76 7.85
C ASN A 148 -1.10 22.25 6.62
N TRP A 149 -1.41 20.96 6.59
CA TRP A 149 -2.24 20.37 5.54
C TRP A 149 -3.04 19.21 6.11
N ASN A 150 -4.34 19.44 6.35
CA ASN A 150 -5.25 18.41 6.86
C ASN A 150 -5.54 17.35 5.77
N PRO A 151 -5.57 16.04 6.07
CA PRO A 151 -5.86 15.03 5.05
C PRO A 151 -7.23 15.12 4.38
N ASN A 152 -8.23 15.78 5.00
CA ASN A 152 -9.53 16.05 4.37
C ASN A 152 -9.47 17.17 3.32
N ASP A 153 -8.37 17.92 3.27
CA ASP A 153 -8.14 18.96 2.27
C ASP A 153 -7.45 18.33 1.04
N VAL A 154 -8.27 17.73 0.18
CA VAL A 154 -7.85 16.76 -0.85
C VAL A 154 -7.40 17.38 -2.17
N THR A 155 -7.59 18.68 -2.37
CA THR A 155 -7.33 19.34 -3.65
C THR A 155 -6.38 20.52 -3.47
N THR A 156 -5.38 20.60 -4.35
CA THR A 156 -4.58 21.80 -4.55
C THR A 156 -4.64 22.12 -6.03
N LEU A 157 -5.15 23.31 -6.36
CA LEU A 157 -5.28 23.79 -7.74
C LEU A 157 -4.42 25.04 -7.93
N PRO A 158 -3.80 25.25 -9.10
CA PRO A 158 -3.15 26.51 -9.38
C PRO A 158 -4.17 27.67 -9.33
N PRO A 159 -3.76 28.88 -8.91
CA PRO A 159 -2.39 29.30 -8.57
C PRO A 159 -1.96 28.95 -7.13
N ASP A 160 -2.81 28.28 -6.35
CA ASP A 160 -2.48 27.88 -4.99
C ASP A 160 -1.41 26.78 -4.98
N HIS A 161 -0.69 26.70 -3.87
CA HIS A 161 0.34 25.68 -3.64
C HIS A 161 0.34 25.26 -2.17
N ARG A 162 0.92 24.09 -1.89
CA ARG A 162 1.14 23.58 -0.53
C ARG A 162 2.61 23.62 -0.18
N GLU A 163 2.87 24.08 1.04
CA GLU A 163 4.15 23.84 1.68
C GLU A 163 4.16 22.42 2.26
N VAL A 164 5.14 21.63 1.84
CA VAL A 164 5.29 20.21 2.18
C VAL A 164 6.48 20.03 3.12
N PHE A 165 6.30 19.26 4.18
CA PHE A 165 7.30 18.84 5.16
C PHE A 165 8.17 17.71 4.56
N HIS A 166 8.69 17.94 3.36
CA HIS A 166 9.46 16.96 2.61
C HIS A 166 10.88 16.83 3.18
N SER A 167 11.20 15.66 3.73
CA SER A 167 12.56 15.34 4.19
C SER A 167 13.14 14.07 3.60
N LEU A 168 12.41 13.31 2.79
CA LEU A 168 12.95 12.10 2.17
C LEU A 168 13.90 12.43 1.02
N CYS A 169 15.03 11.75 0.98
CA CYS A 169 15.92 11.73 -0.17
C CYS A 169 15.20 11.20 -1.40
N ILE A 170 15.43 11.86 -2.52
CA ILE A 170 15.00 11.46 -3.86
C ILE A 170 16.27 11.09 -4.62
N PHE A 171 16.36 9.83 -5.04
CA PHE A 171 17.45 9.32 -5.84
C PHE A 171 17.01 9.12 -7.28
N ASP A 172 17.84 9.55 -8.22
CA ASP A 172 17.72 9.17 -9.61
C ASP A 172 18.24 7.74 -9.82
N TYR A 173 17.41 6.85 -10.35
CA TYR A 173 17.74 5.44 -10.54
C TYR A 173 18.97 5.23 -11.42
N GLN A 174 19.17 6.08 -12.43
CA GLN A 174 20.23 5.90 -13.42
C GLN A 174 21.58 6.40 -12.92
N THR A 175 21.59 7.38 -12.02
CA THR A 175 22.81 8.08 -11.60
C THR A 175 23.15 7.95 -10.12
N GLN A 176 22.20 7.58 -9.26
CA GLN A 176 22.35 7.50 -7.80
C GLN A 176 21.98 6.12 -7.23
N TYR A 177 21.96 5.07 -8.07
CA TYR A 177 21.60 3.70 -7.70
C TYR A 177 22.31 3.18 -6.43
N ASP A 178 23.63 3.30 -6.37
CA ASP A 178 24.44 2.79 -5.26
C ASP A 178 24.19 3.54 -3.93
N VAL A 179 23.88 4.84 -4.03
CA VAL A 179 23.49 5.63 -2.85
C VAL A 179 22.13 5.19 -2.36
N ALA A 180 21.16 5.01 -3.26
CA ALA A 180 19.84 4.50 -2.90
C ALA A 180 19.91 3.11 -2.24
N LEU A 181 20.78 2.22 -2.74
CA LEU A 181 21.05 0.92 -2.10
C LEU A 181 21.58 1.06 -0.67
N THR A 182 22.39 2.08 -0.39
CA THR A 182 22.89 2.34 0.97
C THR A 182 21.75 2.69 1.92
N TYR A 183 20.78 3.50 1.48
CA TYR A 183 19.60 3.86 2.29
C TYR A 183 18.66 2.67 2.48
N ARG A 184 18.44 1.88 1.43
CA ARG A 184 17.68 0.63 1.48
C ARG A 184 18.26 -0.35 2.50
N ASN A 185 19.57 -0.59 2.44
CA ASN A 185 20.25 -1.51 3.34
C ASN A 185 20.27 -1.00 4.79
N ALA A 186 20.18 0.31 4.99
CA ALA A 186 20.03 0.95 6.31
C ALA A 186 18.59 0.99 6.83
N GLU A 187 17.62 0.40 6.12
CA GLU A 187 16.19 0.43 6.42
C GLU A 187 15.63 1.85 6.63
N LYS A 188 16.09 2.78 5.79
CA LYS A 188 15.63 4.17 5.77
C LYS A 188 14.69 4.39 4.57
N PRO A 189 13.57 5.12 4.74
CA PRO A 189 12.68 5.43 3.62
C PRO A 189 13.36 6.42 2.66
N PHE A 190 13.14 6.29 1.37
CA PHE A 190 13.61 7.21 0.33
C PHE A 190 12.72 7.06 -0.90
N VAL A 191 12.74 8.05 -1.79
CA VAL A 191 12.11 7.92 -3.11
C VAL A 191 13.19 7.61 -4.14
N ILE A 192 12.92 6.69 -5.05
CA ILE A 192 13.70 6.49 -6.27
C ILE A 192 12.84 6.81 -7.48
N ARG A 193 13.42 7.47 -8.48
CA ARG A 193 12.72 7.93 -9.68
C ARG A 193 13.53 7.67 -10.93
N ASN A 194 12.90 7.86 -12.09
CA ASN A 194 13.52 7.66 -13.40
C ASN A 194 14.05 6.24 -13.64
N ASP A 195 13.47 5.21 -13.00
CA ASP A 195 13.67 3.82 -13.41
C ASP A 195 12.96 3.63 -14.77
N PRO A 196 13.69 3.33 -15.86
CA PRO A 196 13.09 3.17 -17.19
C PRO A 196 11.95 2.13 -17.24
N LYS A 197 12.01 1.08 -16.41
CA LYS A 197 10.98 0.03 -16.36
C LYS A 197 9.70 0.55 -15.73
N VAL A 198 9.81 1.27 -14.61
CA VAL A 198 8.67 1.93 -13.97
C VAL A 198 8.06 2.95 -14.93
N MET A 199 8.89 3.80 -15.54
CA MET A 199 8.42 4.83 -16.49
C MET A 199 7.70 4.23 -17.70
N SER A 200 8.15 3.07 -18.20
CA SER A 200 7.47 2.38 -19.30
C SER A 200 6.07 1.89 -18.95
N VAL A 201 5.83 1.54 -17.69
CA VAL A 201 4.50 1.16 -17.19
C VAL A 201 3.64 2.39 -17.01
N VAL A 202 4.18 3.47 -16.41
CA VAL A 202 3.48 4.75 -16.27
C VAL A 202 2.97 5.26 -17.62
N GLN A 203 3.78 5.16 -18.67
CA GLN A 203 3.36 5.57 -20.02
C GLN A 203 2.09 4.86 -20.51
N LYS A 204 1.85 3.62 -20.06
CA LYS A 204 0.71 2.79 -20.43
C LYS A 204 -0.46 2.94 -19.46
N TRP A 205 -0.20 2.95 -18.15
CA TRP A 205 -1.23 2.89 -17.11
C TRP A 205 -1.79 4.27 -16.73
N ASP A 206 -1.01 5.34 -16.93
CA ASP A 206 -1.41 6.74 -16.72
C ASP A 206 -1.62 7.43 -18.08
N ASP A 207 -2.47 6.84 -18.91
CA ASP A 207 -2.82 7.35 -20.25
C ASP A 207 -3.84 8.51 -20.21
N GLU A 208 -4.07 9.11 -19.04
CA GLU A 208 -5.06 10.15 -18.69
C GLU A 208 -6.53 9.73 -18.89
N SER A 209 -6.78 8.89 -19.87
CA SER A 209 -8.09 8.40 -20.24
C SER A 209 -8.50 7.17 -19.40
N GLY A 210 -7.54 6.38 -18.91
CA GLY A 210 -7.80 5.09 -18.26
C GLY A 210 -8.15 3.98 -19.25
N ASP A 211 -8.02 4.22 -20.55
CA ASP A 211 -8.51 3.31 -21.59
C ASP A 211 -7.68 2.03 -21.66
N TYR A 212 -6.35 2.12 -21.49
CA TYR A 212 -5.49 0.94 -21.51
C TYR A 212 -5.91 -0.10 -20.48
N LEU A 213 -6.08 0.33 -19.22
CA LEU A 213 -6.50 -0.57 -18.15
C LEU A 213 -7.96 -0.98 -18.28
N HIS A 214 -8.83 -0.11 -18.80
CA HIS A 214 -10.23 -0.46 -19.08
C HIS A 214 -10.35 -1.53 -20.17
N GLN A 215 -9.52 -1.47 -21.21
CA GLN A 215 -9.47 -2.50 -22.25
C GLN A 215 -9.07 -3.87 -21.70
N ILE A 216 -8.20 -3.90 -20.69
CA ILE A 216 -7.65 -5.13 -20.12
C ILE A 216 -8.57 -5.70 -19.04
N LEU A 217 -9.05 -4.86 -18.13
CA LEU A 217 -9.81 -5.28 -16.94
C LEU A 217 -11.33 -5.27 -17.19
N GLY A 218 -11.80 -4.44 -18.12
CA GLY A 218 -13.13 -4.49 -18.70
C GLY A 218 -14.31 -4.19 -17.75
N ASP A 219 -15.49 -4.56 -18.24
CA ASP A 219 -16.80 -4.36 -17.61
C ASP A 219 -17.44 -5.67 -17.12
N VAL A 220 -16.66 -6.76 -17.09
CA VAL A 220 -17.20 -8.12 -16.85
C VAL A 220 -16.68 -8.70 -15.54
N GLU A 221 -15.36 -8.76 -15.38
CA GLU A 221 -14.76 -9.33 -14.17
C GLU A 221 -14.99 -8.37 -13.00
N GLN A 222 -15.51 -8.90 -11.89
CA GLN A 222 -15.67 -8.13 -10.67
C GLN A 222 -14.47 -8.33 -9.75
N PHE A 223 -13.96 -7.22 -9.24
CA PHE A 223 -12.82 -7.22 -8.35
C PHE A 223 -13.22 -6.74 -6.96
N ARG A 224 -12.49 -7.24 -5.97
CA ARG A 224 -12.66 -6.80 -4.58
C ARG A 224 -12.40 -5.30 -4.49
N THR A 225 -13.38 -4.59 -3.98
CA THR A 225 -13.34 -3.14 -3.83
C THR A 225 -13.78 -2.78 -2.43
N GLU A 226 -13.07 -1.85 -1.80
CA GLU A 226 -13.54 -1.26 -0.54
C GLU A 226 -14.40 -0.05 -0.89
N ARG A 227 -15.53 0.15 -0.21
CA ARG A 227 -16.36 1.35 -0.37
C ARG A 227 -16.60 2.01 0.97
N SER A 228 -16.78 3.32 0.97
CA SER A 228 -16.97 4.10 2.20
C SER A 228 -17.84 5.34 1.92
N PRO A 229 -18.75 5.71 2.85
CA PRO A 229 -19.51 6.96 2.74
C PRO A 229 -18.65 8.20 3.03
N VAL A 230 -17.42 8.00 3.50
CA VAL A 230 -16.42 9.05 3.70
C VAL A 230 -15.14 8.66 2.95
N ASN A 231 -14.22 9.60 2.77
CA ASN A 231 -12.97 9.34 2.07
C ASN A 231 -11.96 8.50 2.87
N SER A 232 -12.25 8.12 4.12
CA SER A 232 -11.36 7.34 4.99
C SER A 232 -11.61 5.83 4.91
N PHE A 233 -10.52 5.06 4.77
CA PHE A 233 -10.51 3.60 4.65
C PHE A 233 -9.57 3.00 5.68
N MET A 234 -10.14 2.21 6.60
CA MET A 234 -9.38 1.49 7.61
C MET A 234 -9.54 -0.03 7.40
N TRP A 235 -8.42 -0.74 7.36
CA TRP A 235 -8.47 -2.19 7.30
C TRP A 235 -8.79 -2.76 8.68
N TYR A 236 -9.61 -3.80 8.72
CA TYR A 236 -9.95 -4.53 9.94
C TYR A 236 -10.10 -6.01 9.64
N ARG A 237 -9.91 -6.84 10.68
CA ARG A 237 -10.13 -8.29 10.59
C ARG A 237 -10.95 -8.80 11.77
N LEU A 238 -12.20 -9.17 11.49
CA LEU A 238 -13.06 -9.85 12.45
C LEU A 238 -12.72 -11.34 12.49
N ARG A 239 -12.37 -11.87 13.67
CA ARG A 239 -12.16 -13.30 13.87
C ARG A 239 -13.43 -13.94 14.48
N GLY A 240 -14.30 -14.45 13.61
CA GLY A 240 -15.49 -15.22 13.98
C GLY A 240 -16.61 -14.41 14.65
N LYS A 241 -17.72 -15.08 15.01
CA LYS A 241 -18.95 -14.48 15.60
C LYS A 241 -18.76 -13.79 16.97
N LYS A 242 -17.54 -13.73 17.52
CA LYS A 242 -17.26 -13.11 18.82
C LYS A 242 -16.97 -11.62 18.74
N ALA A 243 -16.60 -11.08 17.57
CA ALA A 243 -16.23 -9.67 17.44
C ALA A 243 -17.41 -8.72 17.72
N GLU A 244 -18.62 -9.06 17.29
CA GLU A 244 -19.84 -8.29 17.57
C GLU A 244 -20.16 -8.17 19.06
N LYS A 245 -19.68 -9.10 19.91
CA LYS A 245 -19.95 -9.10 21.34
C LYS A 245 -19.06 -8.15 22.16
N THR A 246 -18.11 -7.47 21.53
CA THR A 246 -17.04 -6.73 22.24
C THR A 246 -17.21 -5.21 22.30
N GLY A 247 -18.35 -4.67 21.83
CA GLY A 247 -18.53 -3.22 21.75
C GLY A 247 -17.61 -2.54 20.73
N TYR A 248 -17.07 -3.32 19.79
CA TYR A 248 -16.24 -2.83 18.69
C TYR A 248 -17.10 -2.08 17.67
N THR A 249 -16.76 -0.82 17.42
CA THR A 249 -17.32 -0.04 16.31
C THR A 249 -16.52 -0.32 15.05
N LYS A 250 -17.17 -0.95 14.08
CA LYS A 250 -16.58 -1.20 12.76
C LYS A 250 -16.31 0.15 12.06
N PRO A 251 -15.19 0.30 11.33
CA PRO A 251 -14.99 1.39 10.41
C PRO A 251 -16.17 1.55 9.43
N LEU A 252 -16.36 2.77 8.93
CA LEU A 252 -17.45 3.09 8.01
C LEU A 252 -17.30 2.40 6.64
N ASN A 253 -16.09 1.94 6.30
CA ASN A 253 -15.85 1.20 5.08
C ASN A 253 -16.24 -0.29 5.20
N ASP A 254 -16.78 -0.83 4.10
CA ASP A 254 -17.03 -2.25 3.90
C ASP A 254 -16.41 -2.75 2.58
N GLU A 255 -16.67 -4.01 2.26
CA GLU A 255 -16.17 -4.65 1.04
C GLU A 255 -17.34 -4.91 0.09
N THR A 256 -17.14 -4.57 -1.18
CA THR A 256 -18.04 -4.85 -2.29
C THR A 256 -17.25 -5.50 -3.43
N SER A 257 -17.96 -5.92 -4.47
CA SER A 257 -17.36 -6.32 -5.75
C SER A 257 -17.80 -5.32 -6.81
N MET A 258 -16.88 -4.93 -7.70
CA MET A 258 -17.08 -3.88 -8.70
C MET A 258 -16.22 -4.18 -9.92
N THR A 259 -16.70 -3.88 -11.12
CA THR A 259 -15.89 -4.01 -12.34
C THR A 259 -14.91 -2.84 -12.45
N TYR A 260 -13.85 -2.96 -13.25
CA TYR A 260 -12.95 -1.83 -13.43
C TYR A 260 -13.64 -0.65 -14.11
N GLY A 261 -14.54 -0.92 -15.08
CA GLY A 261 -15.34 0.10 -15.76
C GLY A 261 -16.22 0.92 -14.80
N GLU A 262 -16.92 0.27 -13.87
CA GLU A 262 -17.75 0.95 -12.86
C GLU A 262 -16.88 1.78 -11.90
N TRP A 263 -15.72 1.27 -11.48
CA TRP A 263 -14.80 2.06 -10.66
C TRP A 263 -14.27 3.28 -11.41
N LEU A 264 -13.86 3.11 -12.67
CA LEU A 264 -13.31 4.18 -13.50
C LEU A 264 -14.36 5.27 -13.76
N GLU A 265 -15.61 4.89 -14.01
CA GLU A 265 -16.77 5.80 -14.08
C GLU A 265 -16.83 6.71 -12.85
N HIS A 266 -16.90 6.14 -11.65
CA HIS A 266 -16.98 6.92 -10.41
C HIS A 266 -15.73 7.78 -10.17
N ALA A 267 -14.54 7.24 -10.47
CA ALA A 267 -13.29 7.98 -10.32
C ALA A 267 -13.22 9.22 -11.23
N LEU A 268 -13.58 9.05 -12.52
CA LEU A 268 -13.60 10.14 -13.50
C LEU A 268 -14.65 11.20 -13.17
N GLU A 269 -15.84 10.79 -12.72
CA GLU A 269 -16.88 11.74 -12.32
C GLU A 269 -16.42 12.59 -11.12
N LYS A 270 -15.84 11.95 -10.10
CA LYS A 270 -15.33 12.65 -8.91
C LYS A 270 -14.23 13.65 -9.29
N ASP A 271 -13.30 13.24 -10.15
CA ASP A 271 -12.24 14.11 -10.64
C ASP A 271 -12.78 15.25 -11.48
N GLY A 272 -13.73 14.97 -12.39
CA GLY A 272 -14.38 15.96 -13.23
C GLY A 272 -15.08 17.04 -12.40
N ILE A 273 -15.86 16.66 -11.39
CA ILE A 273 -16.55 17.60 -10.49
C ILE A 273 -15.55 18.45 -9.71
N VAL A 274 -14.52 17.83 -9.11
CA VAL A 274 -13.55 18.53 -8.26
C VAL A 274 -12.66 19.47 -9.07
N LEU A 275 -12.31 19.09 -10.29
CA LEU A 275 -11.42 19.86 -11.17
C LEU A 275 -12.18 20.84 -12.08
N GLY A 276 -13.52 20.79 -12.12
CA GLY A 276 -14.32 21.55 -13.08
C GLY A 276 -14.04 21.12 -14.53
N ASN A 277 -13.80 19.83 -14.77
CA ASN A 277 -13.47 19.29 -16.08
C ASN A 277 -14.68 18.54 -16.68
N ASP A 278 -15.39 19.22 -17.58
CA ASP A 278 -16.58 18.69 -18.25
C ASP A 278 -16.29 17.48 -19.15
N GLU A 279 -15.08 17.35 -19.68
CA GLU A 279 -14.69 16.20 -20.52
C GLU A 279 -14.64 14.92 -19.70
N LEU A 280 -14.08 14.98 -18.48
CA LEU A 280 -14.06 13.84 -17.56
C LEU A 280 -15.49 13.44 -17.13
N ILE A 281 -16.36 14.44 -16.86
CA ILE A 281 -17.76 14.20 -16.52
C ILE A 281 -18.49 13.53 -17.69
N ALA A 282 -18.31 14.03 -18.92
CA ALA A 282 -18.92 13.45 -20.12
C ALA A 282 -18.43 12.02 -20.37
N LYS A 283 -17.15 11.75 -20.13
CA LYS A 283 -16.59 10.40 -20.22
C LYS A 283 -17.18 9.46 -19.18
N ALA A 284 -17.29 9.90 -17.92
CA ALA A 284 -17.92 9.11 -16.87
C ALA A 284 -19.38 8.75 -17.23
N ARG A 285 -20.17 9.71 -17.74
CA ARG A 285 -21.53 9.44 -18.24
C ARG A 285 -21.56 8.40 -19.35
N THR A 286 -20.62 8.46 -20.29
CA THR A 286 -20.51 7.48 -21.39
C THR A 286 -20.23 6.07 -20.86
N LEU A 287 -19.35 5.94 -19.87
CA LEU A 287 -19.06 4.65 -19.21
C LEU A 287 -20.28 4.13 -18.45
N LYS A 288 -20.99 5.01 -17.75
CA LYS A 288 -22.25 4.70 -17.05
C LYS A 288 -23.31 4.16 -18.00
N ASP A 289 -23.59 4.88 -19.08
CA ASP A 289 -24.59 4.47 -20.08
C ASP A 289 -24.24 3.11 -20.68
N ARG A 290 -22.96 2.88 -20.98
CA ARG A 290 -22.45 1.60 -21.45
C ARG A 290 -22.70 0.49 -20.42
N ARG A 291 -22.33 0.68 -19.15
CA ARG A 291 -22.55 -0.29 -18.07
C ARG A 291 -24.03 -0.65 -17.93
N LEU A 292 -24.91 0.35 -17.86
CA LEU A 292 -26.36 0.14 -17.73
C LEU A 292 -26.92 -0.64 -18.92
N SER A 293 -26.44 -0.37 -20.14
CA SER A 293 -26.85 -1.11 -21.34
C SER A 293 -26.44 -2.59 -21.32
N LEU A 294 -25.33 -2.94 -20.65
CA LEU A 294 -24.88 -4.33 -20.51
C LEU A 294 -25.74 -5.08 -19.49
N SER A 295 -26.09 -4.45 -18.36
CA SER A 295 -26.93 -5.06 -17.32
C SER A 295 -28.33 -5.43 -17.82
N THR A 296 -28.93 -4.60 -18.68
CA THR A 296 -30.26 -4.88 -19.26
C THR A 296 -30.30 -6.11 -20.17
N LYS A 297 -29.16 -6.51 -20.76
CA LYS A 297 -29.08 -7.64 -21.69
C LYS A 297 -28.88 -8.98 -20.99
N SER A 298 -28.44 -8.96 -19.73
CA SER A 298 -28.09 -10.15 -18.96
C SER A 298 -29.21 -10.69 -18.07
N ALA A 299 -30.37 -10.03 -17.98
CA ALA A 299 -31.52 -10.53 -17.22
C ALA A 299 -32.23 -11.63 -18.04
N PRO A 300 -32.14 -12.92 -17.65
CA PRO A 300 -32.97 -13.95 -18.25
C PRO A 300 -34.42 -13.73 -17.80
N GLU A 301 -35.36 -13.86 -18.74
CA GLU A 301 -36.77 -13.99 -18.41
C GLU A 301 -36.97 -15.25 -17.54
N GLU A 302 -37.58 -15.05 -16.37
CA GLU A 302 -38.31 -16.05 -15.57
C GLU A 302 -37.49 -17.18 -14.89
N ASP A 303 -37.18 -16.98 -13.61
CA ASP A 303 -37.35 -18.04 -12.61
C ASP A 303 -37.66 -17.42 -11.23
N ASP A 304 -38.91 -17.60 -10.81
CA ASP A 304 -39.59 -17.03 -9.63
C ASP A 304 -39.12 -17.67 -8.31
N HIS A 305 -37.84 -17.51 -7.99
CA HIS A 305 -37.29 -17.88 -6.69
C HIS A 305 -36.70 -16.67 -5.98
N SER A 306 -37.54 -16.10 -5.12
CA SER A 306 -37.30 -15.03 -4.17
C SER A 306 -36.09 -15.31 -3.26
N ILE A 307 -34.89 -15.00 -3.74
CA ILE A 307 -33.75 -14.73 -2.88
C ILE A 307 -34.01 -13.36 -2.26
N GLU A 308 -34.11 -13.32 -0.93
CA GLU A 308 -34.24 -12.09 -0.15
C GLU A 308 -33.08 -11.14 -0.47
N ASN A 309 -33.33 -10.22 -1.41
CA ASN A 309 -32.42 -9.17 -1.82
C ASN A 309 -32.15 -8.26 -0.61
N GLY A 310 -30.93 -8.31 -0.08
CA GLY A 310 -30.36 -7.15 0.57
C GLY A 310 -30.44 -6.00 -0.45
N GLY A 311 -31.28 -5.00 -0.17
CA GLY A 311 -31.68 -3.99 -1.14
C GLY A 311 -30.50 -3.42 -1.91
N GLU A 312 -30.53 -3.56 -3.24
CA GLU A 312 -29.55 -2.93 -4.11
C GLU A 312 -29.60 -1.42 -3.88
N GLU A 313 -28.43 -0.84 -3.60
CA GLU A 313 -28.30 0.61 -3.44
C GLU A 313 -28.62 1.31 -4.77
N SER A 314 -29.35 2.41 -4.71
CA SER A 314 -29.60 3.23 -5.88
C SER A 314 -28.29 3.81 -6.44
N GLU A 315 -28.27 4.11 -7.74
CA GLU A 315 -27.11 4.71 -8.40
C GLU A 315 -26.70 6.05 -7.75
N GLU A 316 -27.69 6.85 -7.31
CA GLU A 316 -27.45 8.10 -6.58
C GLU A 316 -26.71 7.87 -5.25
N GLU A 317 -27.00 6.78 -4.55
CA GLU A 317 -26.31 6.44 -3.30
C GLU A 317 -24.89 5.92 -3.55
N LYS A 318 -24.63 5.28 -4.69
CA LYS A 318 -23.28 4.87 -5.09
C LYS A 318 -22.39 6.08 -5.40
N GLU A 319 -22.90 7.07 -6.13
CA GLU A 319 -22.17 8.29 -6.52
C GLU A 319 -21.68 9.12 -5.31
N LYS A 320 -22.37 9.03 -4.18
CA LYS A 320 -21.99 9.72 -2.93
C LYS A 320 -20.77 9.09 -2.24
N LYS A 321 -20.39 7.86 -2.60
CA LYS A 321 -19.35 7.09 -1.91
C LYS A 321 -17.96 7.32 -2.49
N TRP A 322 -16.98 6.83 -1.75
CA TRP A 322 -15.62 6.63 -2.23
C TRP A 322 -15.38 5.15 -2.44
N TYR A 323 -14.58 4.84 -3.45
CA TYR A 323 -14.19 3.48 -3.80
C TYR A 323 -12.66 3.36 -3.84
N TYR A 324 -12.17 2.27 -3.27
CA TYR A 324 -10.77 1.89 -3.30
C TYR A 324 -10.64 0.50 -3.91
N PHE A 325 -10.45 0.47 -5.23
CA PHE A 325 -10.43 -0.73 -6.04
C PHE A 325 -9.10 -1.48 -5.88
N ARG A 326 -9.17 -2.81 -5.81
CA ARG A 326 -8.02 -3.66 -5.50
C ARG A 326 -7.84 -4.75 -6.54
N LEU A 327 -6.62 -4.82 -7.05
CA LEU A 327 -6.15 -5.91 -7.87
C LEU A 327 -4.91 -6.52 -7.18
N ASN A 328 -5.07 -7.71 -6.59
CA ASN A 328 -3.97 -8.37 -5.86
C ASN A 328 -3.50 -9.58 -6.66
N ALA A 329 -2.20 -9.67 -6.92
CA ALA A 329 -1.59 -10.80 -7.61
C ALA A 329 -0.65 -11.57 -6.68
N SER A 330 -0.74 -12.90 -6.72
CA SER A 330 0.23 -13.78 -6.05
C SER A 330 0.96 -14.62 -7.10
N LEU A 331 2.23 -14.96 -6.88
CA LEU A 331 2.97 -15.82 -7.83
C LEU A 331 2.27 -17.15 -8.11
N LYS A 332 1.65 -17.74 -7.07
CA LYS A 332 0.91 -19.01 -7.21
C LYS A 332 -0.34 -18.86 -8.09
N GLY A 333 -0.95 -17.68 -8.09
CA GLY A 333 -2.11 -17.34 -8.89
C GLY A 333 -1.76 -16.93 -10.33
N ALA A 334 -0.55 -16.43 -10.58
CA ALA A 334 -0.07 -15.92 -11.86
C ALA A 334 0.21 -17.02 -12.91
N LYS A 335 -0.83 -17.79 -13.24
CA LYS A 335 -0.83 -18.75 -14.36
C LYS A 335 -1.07 -18.00 -15.66
N LYS A 336 -0.46 -18.47 -16.75
CA LYS A 336 -0.60 -17.85 -18.08
C LYS A 336 -2.08 -17.59 -18.42
N GLY A 337 -2.42 -16.32 -18.67
CA GLY A 337 -3.77 -15.88 -19.03
C GLY A 337 -4.66 -15.48 -17.85
N SER A 338 -4.18 -15.54 -16.60
CA SER A 338 -4.92 -15.01 -15.45
C SER A 338 -4.72 -13.50 -15.29
N PRO A 339 -5.65 -12.76 -14.67
CA PRO A 339 -5.45 -11.34 -14.32
C PRO A 339 -4.18 -11.09 -13.47
N GLU A 340 -3.79 -12.06 -12.63
CA GLU A 340 -2.55 -11.97 -11.86
C GLU A 340 -1.30 -12.13 -12.73
N SER A 341 -1.35 -12.90 -13.81
CA SER A 341 -0.22 -13.00 -14.75
C SER A 341 0.05 -11.68 -15.45
N PHE A 342 -1.00 -10.94 -15.81
CA PHE A 342 -0.88 -9.58 -16.37
C PHE A 342 -0.08 -8.66 -15.45
N ILE A 343 -0.34 -8.68 -14.14
CA ILE A 343 0.42 -7.83 -13.19
C ILE A 343 1.91 -8.16 -13.22
N TYR A 344 2.28 -9.45 -13.15
CA TYR A 344 3.69 -9.82 -13.15
C TYR A 344 4.38 -9.61 -14.50
N ASP A 345 3.64 -9.69 -15.60
CA ASP A 345 4.15 -9.43 -16.94
C ASP A 345 4.42 -7.94 -17.17
N GLU A 346 3.58 -7.06 -16.61
CA GLU A 346 3.73 -5.60 -16.68
C GLU A 346 4.74 -5.06 -15.66
N LEU A 347 4.71 -5.56 -14.43
CA LEU A 347 5.48 -5.04 -13.30
C LEU A 347 6.71 -5.92 -13.04
N THR A 348 7.54 -6.12 -14.05
CA THR A 348 8.68 -7.05 -13.98
C THR A 348 9.70 -6.69 -12.89
N PHE A 349 9.79 -5.41 -12.53
CA PHE A 349 10.60 -4.91 -11.42
C PHE A 349 10.10 -5.34 -10.03
N PHE A 350 8.88 -5.88 -9.94
CA PHE A 350 8.34 -6.58 -8.76
C PHE A 350 8.13 -8.08 -9.00
N ASP A 351 8.70 -8.65 -10.07
CA ASP A 351 8.69 -10.09 -10.29
C ASP A 351 9.98 -10.74 -9.72
N PRO A 352 9.89 -11.51 -8.62
CA PRO A 352 11.05 -12.19 -8.04
C PRO A 352 11.68 -13.24 -8.98
N ARG A 353 10.97 -13.69 -10.02
CA ARG A 353 11.49 -14.59 -11.06
C ARG A 353 12.41 -13.86 -12.04
N LYS A 354 12.31 -12.52 -12.11
CA LYS A 354 13.09 -11.64 -13.00
C LYS A 354 14.16 -10.89 -12.18
N ARG A 355 15.09 -11.62 -11.58
CA ARG A 355 16.05 -11.06 -10.59
C ARG A 355 16.83 -9.85 -11.08
N ARG A 356 17.28 -9.84 -12.35
CA ARG A 356 17.95 -8.68 -12.96
C ARG A 356 17.10 -7.42 -12.95
N ASP A 357 15.78 -7.56 -12.94
CA ASP A 357 14.84 -6.45 -12.94
C ASP A 357 14.37 -6.08 -11.54
N SER A 358 14.28 -7.06 -10.63
CA SER A 358 13.68 -6.88 -9.31
C SER A 358 14.65 -6.81 -8.16
N GLU A 359 15.96 -7.04 -8.33
CA GLU A 359 16.92 -7.10 -7.21
C GLU A 359 17.03 -5.81 -6.39
N PHE A 360 16.70 -4.66 -6.99
CA PHE A 360 16.64 -3.40 -6.25
C PHE A 360 15.44 -3.37 -5.29
N TYR A 361 14.27 -3.82 -5.74
CA TYR A 361 13.01 -3.70 -5.02
C TYR A 361 12.70 -4.91 -4.13
N ILE A 362 13.09 -6.10 -4.57
CA ILE A 362 12.87 -7.37 -3.87
C ILE A 362 14.19 -7.86 -3.28
N VAL A 363 14.36 -7.54 -2.00
CA VAL A 363 15.55 -7.91 -1.21
C VAL A 363 15.63 -9.44 -1.04
N ASP A 364 14.54 -10.06 -0.57
CA ASP A 364 14.42 -11.51 -0.45
C ASP A 364 13.26 -12.04 -1.31
N PRO A 365 13.54 -12.66 -2.47
CA PRO A 365 12.53 -13.27 -3.34
C PRO A 365 11.67 -14.33 -2.68
N ASN A 366 12.17 -15.03 -1.65
CA ASN A 366 11.44 -16.11 -1.00
C ASN A 366 10.43 -15.60 0.03
N GLU A 367 10.56 -14.34 0.45
CA GLU A 367 9.64 -13.68 1.36
C GLU A 367 8.59 -12.81 0.64
N GLU A 368 8.49 -12.92 -0.69
CA GLU A 368 7.48 -12.22 -1.49
C GLU A 368 6.05 -12.56 -1.01
N ARG A 369 5.17 -11.56 -1.00
CA ARG A 369 3.76 -11.69 -0.53
C ARG A 369 2.74 -11.24 -1.56
N GLY A 370 3.14 -11.18 -2.82
CA GLY A 370 2.36 -10.70 -3.94
C GLY A 370 2.53 -9.22 -4.22
N ILE A 371 1.88 -8.79 -5.29
CA ILE A 371 1.77 -7.40 -5.70
C ILE A 371 0.34 -6.93 -5.42
N ASN A 372 0.20 -5.81 -4.73
CA ASN A 372 -1.10 -5.22 -4.42
C ASN A 372 -1.28 -3.92 -5.19
N CYS A 373 -1.99 -3.95 -6.31
CA CYS A 373 -2.37 -2.76 -7.05
C CYS A 373 -3.60 -2.10 -6.39
N ARG A 374 -3.52 -0.79 -6.21
CA ARG A 374 -4.46 0.01 -5.43
C ARG A 374 -4.90 1.23 -6.24
N PHE A 375 -6.16 1.25 -6.60
CA PHE A 375 -6.77 2.27 -7.45
C PHE A 375 -7.75 3.08 -6.59
N GLY A 376 -7.28 4.23 -6.10
CA GLY A 376 -8.05 5.10 -5.23
C GLY A 376 -8.68 6.25 -6.02
N MET A 377 -9.94 6.56 -5.74
CA MET A 377 -10.51 7.84 -6.17
C MET A 377 -9.78 9.01 -5.52
N ARG A 378 -9.86 10.20 -6.11
CA ARG A 378 -9.30 11.41 -5.49
C ARG A 378 -9.84 11.61 -4.07
N GLY A 379 -8.90 11.95 -3.19
CA GLY A 379 -9.17 12.19 -1.79
C GLY A 379 -9.28 10.94 -0.91
N VAL A 380 -9.19 9.72 -1.47
CA VAL A 380 -9.14 8.49 -0.66
C VAL A 380 -7.95 8.53 0.31
N ILE A 381 -8.25 8.33 1.59
CA ILE A 381 -7.29 8.24 2.70
C ILE A 381 -7.23 6.77 3.15
N ALA A 382 -6.04 6.18 3.07
CA ALA A 382 -5.75 4.96 3.80
C ALA A 382 -5.33 5.34 5.22
N ALA A 383 -6.11 4.91 6.22
CA ALA A 383 -5.85 5.24 7.62
C ALA A 383 -4.45 4.80 8.05
N ASN A 384 -3.81 5.59 8.93
CA ASN A 384 -2.46 5.32 9.41
C ASN A 384 -2.33 3.88 9.95
N HIS A 385 -1.30 3.17 9.52
CA HIS A 385 -0.92 1.85 9.99
C HIS A 385 0.54 1.55 9.71
N PHE A 386 1.02 0.41 10.22
CA PHE A 386 2.28 -0.17 9.81
C PHE A 386 2.10 -1.60 9.28
N ASP A 387 3.00 -1.99 8.38
CA ASP A 387 3.09 -3.35 7.87
C ASP A 387 4.22 -4.15 8.51
N MET A 388 4.02 -5.47 8.55
CA MET A 388 4.98 -6.42 9.14
C MET A 388 6.07 -6.85 8.15
N SER A 389 6.07 -6.32 6.93
CA SER A 389 7.02 -6.63 5.87
C SER A 389 7.53 -5.34 5.26
N ARG A 390 8.68 -5.42 4.57
CA ARG A 390 9.14 -4.35 3.69
C ARG A 390 8.13 -4.14 2.57
N ASN A 391 8.02 -2.90 2.12
CA ASN A 391 7.18 -2.52 1.00
C ASN A 391 7.99 -1.62 0.07
N MET A 392 7.75 -1.74 -1.23
CA MET A 392 8.22 -0.83 -2.26
C MET A 392 6.97 -0.36 -3.01
N ILE A 393 6.68 0.94 -2.96
CA ILE A 393 5.41 1.46 -3.45
C ILE A 393 5.65 2.31 -4.68
N ALA A 394 5.30 1.78 -5.85
CA ALA A 394 5.36 2.52 -7.10
C ALA A 394 4.06 3.30 -7.34
N ILE A 395 4.16 4.60 -7.61
CA ILE A 395 3.03 5.40 -8.10
C ILE A 395 3.00 5.27 -9.62
N LEU A 396 1.96 4.63 -10.13
CA LEU A 396 1.81 4.37 -11.57
C LEU A 396 0.89 5.35 -12.28
N GLY A 397 0.15 6.17 -11.53
CA GLY A 397 -0.73 7.23 -12.03
C GLY A 397 -1.12 8.20 -10.90
N GLY A 398 -1.40 9.45 -11.26
CA GLY A 398 -1.75 10.51 -10.31
C GLY A 398 -0.66 10.89 -9.30
N GLU A 399 -1.09 11.45 -8.17
CA GLU A 399 -0.25 11.97 -7.08
C GLU A 399 -0.72 11.39 -5.74
N ARG A 400 0.22 11.12 -4.82
CA ARG A 400 -0.10 10.57 -3.50
C ARG A 400 0.79 11.16 -2.41
N ARG A 401 0.12 11.62 -1.35
CA ARG A 401 0.74 12.08 -0.11
C ARG A 401 0.99 10.91 0.83
N TYR A 402 2.22 10.81 1.33
CA TYR A 402 2.61 9.88 2.38
C TYR A 402 3.07 10.66 3.61
N ILE A 403 2.57 10.25 4.77
CA ILE A 403 3.02 10.73 6.08
C ILE A 403 3.57 9.51 6.83
N LEU A 404 4.86 9.53 7.15
CA LEU A 404 5.58 8.38 7.69
C LEU A 404 6.10 8.70 9.10
N ALA A 405 6.02 7.72 10.00
CA ALA A 405 6.63 7.79 11.33
C ALA A 405 7.72 6.73 11.46
N HIS A 406 8.79 7.08 12.18
CA HIS A 406 9.82 6.09 12.54
C HIS A 406 9.23 5.05 13.52
N PRO A 407 9.64 3.76 13.48
CA PRO A 407 9.10 2.73 14.40
C PRO A 407 9.25 3.06 15.89
N SER A 408 10.20 3.90 16.28
CA SER A 408 10.33 4.38 17.67
C SER A 408 9.15 5.23 18.13
N GLN A 409 8.34 5.74 17.20
CA GLN A 409 7.15 6.54 17.47
C GLN A 409 5.91 5.69 17.75
N CYS A 410 5.95 4.35 17.60
CA CYS A 410 4.79 3.49 17.83
C CYS A 410 4.10 3.71 19.19
N LYS A 411 4.86 4.06 20.24
CA LYS A 411 4.31 4.39 21.57
C LYS A 411 3.49 5.71 21.60
N ASN A 412 3.73 6.59 20.63
CA ASN A 412 3.08 7.88 20.47
C ASN A 412 1.96 7.84 19.41
N MET A 413 1.89 6.82 18.53
CA MET A 413 0.93 6.80 17.41
C MET A 413 -0.51 6.40 17.80
N ALA A 414 -0.81 6.26 19.10
CA ALA A 414 -2.11 5.79 19.60
C ALA A 414 -2.61 4.53 18.88
N LEU A 415 -1.78 3.49 18.78
CA LEU A 415 -2.13 2.27 18.04
C LEU A 415 -3.13 1.41 18.81
N TYR A 416 -4.07 0.80 18.10
CA TYR A 416 -4.97 -0.19 18.70
C TYR A 416 -4.19 -1.35 19.35
N PRO A 417 -4.66 -1.86 20.50
CA PRO A 417 -3.97 -2.90 21.24
C PRO A 417 -3.99 -4.25 20.51
N ARG A 418 -3.05 -5.13 20.88
CA ARG A 418 -3.01 -6.52 20.37
C ARG A 418 -4.36 -7.22 20.58
N GLY A 419 -4.85 -7.85 19.51
CA GLY A 419 -6.14 -8.56 19.52
C GLY A 419 -7.32 -7.72 19.02
N HIS A 420 -7.17 -6.40 18.89
CA HIS A 420 -8.18 -5.54 18.27
C HIS A 420 -8.35 -5.85 16.77
N PRO A 421 -9.56 -5.79 16.19
CA PRO A 421 -9.77 -6.05 14.76
C PRO A 421 -8.98 -5.13 13.84
N SER A 422 -8.80 -3.86 14.21
CA SER A 422 -7.99 -2.85 13.49
C SER A 422 -6.55 -2.77 14.03
N LEU A 423 -5.99 -3.90 14.48
CA LEU A 423 -4.61 -3.96 14.97
C LEU A 423 -3.64 -3.31 13.97
N ARG A 424 -2.67 -2.55 14.49
CA ARG A 424 -1.66 -1.76 13.77
C ARG A 424 -2.13 -0.42 13.23
N HIS A 425 -3.44 -0.11 13.27
CA HIS A 425 -3.93 1.21 12.95
C HIS A 425 -3.88 2.14 14.17
N SER A 426 -3.75 3.44 13.91
CA SER A 426 -4.02 4.47 14.92
C SER A 426 -5.52 4.46 15.28
N SER A 427 -5.83 4.64 16.56
CA SER A 427 -7.20 4.79 17.07
C SER A 427 -7.70 6.23 17.02
N ILE A 428 -6.83 7.18 16.63
CA ILE A 428 -7.15 8.59 16.48
C ILE A 428 -7.47 8.88 15.01
N ASP A 429 -8.48 9.70 14.76
CA ASP A 429 -8.74 10.27 13.44
C ASP A 429 -7.77 11.43 13.18
N TRP A 430 -6.83 11.23 12.25
CA TRP A 430 -5.84 12.24 11.85
C TRP A 430 -6.46 13.43 11.13
N THR A 431 -7.71 13.33 10.73
CA THR A 431 -8.43 14.42 10.08
C THR A 431 -9.16 15.33 11.07
N ASN A 432 -9.24 14.93 12.35
CA ASN A 432 -9.98 15.63 13.40
C ASN A 432 -9.05 16.26 14.45
N PRO A 433 -8.75 17.58 14.37
CA PRO A 433 -7.87 18.28 15.32
C PRO A 433 -8.22 18.06 16.79
N ALA A 434 -9.51 18.00 17.11
CA ALA A 434 -9.95 17.83 18.49
C ALA A 434 -9.50 16.48 19.09
N GLU A 435 -9.35 15.42 18.29
CA GLU A 435 -8.89 14.13 18.82
C GLU A 435 -7.40 14.15 19.11
N TRP A 436 -6.58 14.61 18.16
CA TRP A 436 -5.14 14.60 18.34
C TRP A 436 -4.62 15.71 19.25
N ASP A 437 -5.33 16.81 19.46
CA ASP A 437 -4.98 17.82 20.47
C ASP A 437 -5.22 17.34 21.92
N ASN A 438 -6.12 16.37 22.09
CA ASN A 438 -6.49 15.82 23.39
C ASN A 438 -5.65 14.60 23.81
N ASP A 439 -4.92 13.96 22.89
CA ASP A 439 -4.01 12.86 23.21
C ASP A 439 -2.57 13.36 23.45
N PRO A 440 -2.06 13.36 24.69
CA PRO A 440 -0.76 13.93 25.01
C PRO A 440 0.42 13.14 24.42
N ASN A 441 0.26 11.84 24.14
CA ASN A 441 1.31 11.03 23.54
C ASN A 441 1.35 11.28 22.03
N PHE A 442 0.18 11.35 21.39
CA PHE A 442 0.06 11.61 19.96
C PHE A 442 0.58 12.99 19.56
N ARG A 443 0.39 14.01 20.40
CA ARG A 443 1.00 15.33 20.18
C ARG A 443 2.52 15.31 20.11
N GLN A 444 3.14 14.34 20.77
CA GLN A 444 4.60 14.14 20.77
C GLN A 444 5.06 13.22 19.64
N ALA A 445 4.13 12.59 18.91
CA ALA A 445 4.48 11.78 17.75
C ALA A 445 5.18 12.64 16.71
N GLN A 446 6.22 12.07 16.09
CA GLN A 446 6.98 12.73 15.04
C GLN A 446 6.84 12.00 13.70
N VAL A 447 6.61 12.76 12.65
CA VAL A 447 6.35 12.28 11.29
C VAL A 447 7.13 13.11 10.27
N ASN A 448 7.36 12.52 9.10
CA ASN A 448 7.82 13.19 7.89
C ASN A 448 6.78 13.05 6.79
N GLU A 449 6.94 13.83 5.72
CA GLU A 449 6.04 13.88 4.59
C GLU A 449 6.79 13.65 3.28
N VAL A 450 6.09 13.10 2.29
CA VAL A 450 6.51 13.16 0.89
C VAL A 450 5.28 13.14 0.00
N ILE A 451 5.32 13.92 -1.09
CA ILE A 451 4.34 13.80 -2.18
C ILE A 451 5.03 13.09 -3.33
N MET A 452 4.49 11.93 -3.69
CA MET A 452 4.94 11.15 -4.82
C MET A 452 4.02 11.39 -6.02
N HIS A 453 4.56 11.31 -7.22
CA HIS A 453 3.78 11.33 -8.45
C HIS A 453 4.13 10.15 -9.34
N ALA A 454 3.37 9.96 -10.41
CA ALA A 454 3.59 8.87 -11.37
C ALA A 454 5.07 8.78 -11.80
N GLY A 455 5.68 7.61 -11.55
CA GLY A 455 7.09 7.32 -11.82
C GLY A 455 7.98 7.21 -10.57
N ASP A 456 7.52 7.73 -9.44
CA ASP A 456 8.22 7.59 -8.16
C ASP A 456 7.97 6.22 -7.52
N VAL A 457 8.99 5.68 -6.86
CA VAL A 457 8.89 4.49 -5.98
C VAL A 457 9.43 4.81 -4.59
N LEU A 458 8.68 4.51 -3.54
CA LEU A 458 9.02 4.74 -2.12
C LEU A 458 9.40 3.45 -1.40
#